data_AF-A0A161MFM6-F1
#
_entry.id   AF-A0A161MFM6-F1
#
_cell.length_a   1.000
_cell.length_b   1.000
_cell.length_c   1.000
_cell.angle_alpha   90.00
_cell.angle_beta   90.00
_cell.angle_gamma   90.00
#
_symmetry.space_group_name_H-M   'P 1'
#
loop_
_entity.id
_entity.type
_entity.pdbx_description
1 polymer ?
#
loop_
_entity_poly.entity_id
_entity_poly.type
_entity_poly.pdbx_seq_one_letter_code
_entity_poly.pdbx_strand_id
1 'polypeptide(L)'
;RFFLVDCRPADQYNAGHVSTAFHLDCNLMLQAGDVYKTAVQGLLSAQQQALDAGSTAGGEHLVFMGSGRLDQDQYTHMVVASFLRDSARYVSILNGGYHALHDYFGESIDMSLADHNSVACQVCLENDANTEKISLQSAVGNANGVQSPSRDIFWKNWCCGKIKVSRS
;
A
#
# COMPACT_ATOMS: atom_id res chain seq x y z
N ARG A 1 11.92 -5.87 13.80
CA ARG A 1 12.22 -5.32 12.45
C ARG A 1 11.21 -5.91 11.47
N PHE A 2 10.89 -5.19 10.40
CA PHE A 2 9.87 -5.57 9.43
C PHE A 2 10.52 -6.02 8.12
N PHE A 3 9.96 -7.05 7.50
CA PHE A 3 10.27 -7.49 6.15
C PHE A 3 9.06 -7.17 5.28
N LEU A 4 9.21 -6.17 4.42
CA LEU A 4 8.11 -5.62 3.62
C LEU A 4 7.90 -6.47 2.37
N VAL A 5 6.65 -6.83 2.10
CA VAL A 5 6.23 -7.60 0.93
C VAL A 5 5.27 -6.75 0.12
N ASP A 6 5.66 -6.36 -1.10
CA ASP A 6 4.79 -5.65 -2.04
C ASP A 6 3.97 -6.68 -2.81
N CYS A 7 2.65 -6.60 -2.64
CA CYS A 7 1.68 -7.56 -3.15
C CYS A 7 0.97 -7.10 -4.43
N ARG A 8 1.31 -5.90 -4.91
CA ARG A 8 0.69 -5.32 -6.10
C ARG A 8 1.08 -6.10 -7.36
N PRO A 9 0.27 -6.02 -8.43
CA PRO A 9 0.62 -6.60 -9.73
C PRO A 9 1.99 -6.12 -10.21
N ALA A 10 2.68 -6.95 -10.99
CA ALA A 10 4.03 -6.64 -11.49
C ALA A 10 4.12 -5.26 -12.17
N ASP A 11 3.14 -4.89 -12.98
CA ASP A 11 3.13 -3.58 -13.67
C ASP A 11 3.11 -2.40 -12.68
N GLN A 12 2.37 -2.52 -11.56
CA GLN A 12 2.32 -1.48 -10.53
C GLN A 12 3.60 -1.43 -9.70
N TYR A 13 4.20 -2.59 -9.40
CA TYR A 13 5.49 -2.68 -8.71
C TYR A 13 6.61 -2.03 -9.54
N ASN A 14 6.62 -2.31 -10.85
CA ASN A 14 7.59 -1.77 -11.79
C ASN A 14 7.40 -0.27 -12.06
N ALA A 15 6.22 0.29 -11.76
CA ALA A 15 5.95 1.73 -11.85
C ALA A 15 6.40 2.52 -10.61
N GLY A 16 6.96 1.84 -9.62
CA GLY A 16 7.51 2.44 -8.39
C GLY A 16 7.27 1.55 -7.19
N HIS A 17 8.31 1.28 -6.40
CA HIS A 17 8.22 0.42 -5.22
C HIS A 17 9.22 0.82 -4.13
N VAL A 18 9.04 0.30 -2.92
CA VAL A 18 10.01 0.51 -1.83
C VAL A 18 11.23 -0.38 -2.10
N SER A 19 12.43 0.21 -2.16
CA SER A 19 13.67 -0.46 -2.58
C SER A 19 14.04 -1.72 -1.78
N THR A 20 13.60 -1.80 -0.53
CA THR A 20 13.85 -2.97 0.35
C THR A 20 12.70 -3.98 0.38
N ALA A 21 11.64 -3.77 -0.41
CA ALA A 21 10.49 -4.67 -0.44
C ALA A 21 10.77 -5.91 -1.30
N PHE A 22 10.23 -7.05 -0.87
CA PHE A 22 10.16 -8.25 -1.70
C PHE A 22 8.86 -8.23 -2.51
N HIS A 23 8.94 -8.46 -3.82
CA HIS A 23 7.75 -8.51 -4.67
C HIS A 23 7.09 -9.89 -4.66
N LEU A 24 5.80 -9.95 -4.36
CA LEU A 24 4.96 -11.15 -4.44
C LEU A 24 3.65 -10.81 -5.14
N ASP A 25 3.57 -11.01 -6.45
CA ASP A 25 2.32 -10.79 -7.20
C ASP A 25 1.20 -11.72 -6.71
N CYS A 26 0.21 -11.15 -6.01
CA CYS A 26 -0.88 -11.90 -5.42
C CYS A 26 -1.92 -12.37 -6.45
N ASN A 27 -1.92 -11.84 -7.69
CA ASN A 27 -2.76 -12.36 -8.76
C ASN A 27 -2.40 -13.79 -9.14
N LEU A 28 -1.12 -14.17 -8.96
CA LEU A 28 -0.63 -15.51 -9.25
C LEU A 28 -1.33 -16.58 -8.42
N MET A 29 -1.88 -16.23 -7.25
CA MET A 29 -2.59 -17.17 -6.39
C MET A 29 -3.79 -17.83 -7.10
N LEU A 30 -4.51 -17.07 -7.95
CA LEU A 30 -5.65 -17.58 -8.71
C LEU A 30 -5.26 -18.05 -10.12
N GLN A 31 -4.29 -17.39 -10.75
CA GLN A 31 -3.93 -17.66 -12.14
C GLN A 31 -3.00 -18.87 -12.28
N ALA A 32 -2.03 -19.01 -11.36
CA ALA A 32 -0.95 -19.98 -11.44
C ALA A 32 -0.47 -20.39 -10.04
N GLY A 33 -1.30 -21.15 -9.33
CA GLY A 33 -1.08 -21.50 -7.92
C GLY A 33 0.29 -22.14 -7.62
N ASP A 34 0.86 -22.90 -8.56
CA ASP A 34 2.19 -23.51 -8.36
C ASP A 34 3.34 -22.50 -8.50
N VAL A 35 3.19 -21.50 -9.37
CA VAL A 35 4.12 -20.36 -9.46
C VAL A 35 4.05 -19.54 -8.18
N TYR A 36 2.84 -19.28 -7.69
CA TYR A 36 2.63 -18.60 -6.40
C TYR A 36 3.30 -19.34 -5.24
N LYS A 37 3.13 -20.67 -5.11
CA LYS A 37 3.81 -21.46 -4.06
C LYS A 37 5.33 -21.34 -4.14
N THR A 38 5.88 -21.36 -5.36
CA THR A 38 7.32 -21.19 -5.59
C THR A 38 7.78 -19.80 -5.16
N ALA A 39 7.01 -18.76 -5.48
CA ALA A 39 7.28 -17.39 -5.04
C ALA A 39 7.21 -17.24 -3.52
N VAL A 40 6.25 -17.88 -2.85
CA VAL A 40 6.16 -17.92 -1.38
C VAL A 40 7.39 -18.61 -0.76
N GLN A 41 7.86 -19.72 -1.34
CA GLN A 41 9.09 -20.36 -0.88
C GLN A 41 10.30 -19.43 -1.06
N GLY A 42 10.36 -18.69 -2.17
CA GLY A 42 11.36 -17.65 -2.41
C GLY A 42 11.31 -16.53 -1.38
N LEU A 43 10.12 -16.04 -1.05
CA LEU A 43 9.88 -15.02 -0.03
C LEU A 43 10.44 -15.44 1.34
N LEU A 44 10.06 -16.64 1.81
CA LEU A 44 10.52 -17.14 3.11
C LEU A 44 12.04 -17.38 3.13
N SER A 45 12.59 -17.86 2.03
CA SER A 45 14.05 -18.05 1.89
C SER A 45 14.80 -16.71 1.91
N ALA A 46 14.28 -15.69 1.21
CA ALA A 46 14.85 -14.34 1.20
C ALA A 46 14.77 -13.68 2.58
N GLN A 47 13.64 -13.86 3.29
CA GLN A 47 13.51 -13.38 4.67
C GLN A 47 14.56 -14.00 5.58
N GLN A 48 14.74 -15.33 5.52
CA GLN A 48 15.74 -16.03 6.34
C GLN A 48 17.16 -15.53 6.03
N GLN A 49 17.51 -15.39 4.75
CA GLN A 49 18.81 -14.86 4.35
C GLN A 49 19.03 -13.42 4.84
N ALA A 50 18.00 -12.56 4.76
CA ALA A 50 18.08 -11.18 5.22
C ALA A 50 18.27 -11.08 6.74
N LEU A 51 17.67 -12.01 7.51
CA LEU A 51 17.85 -12.15 8.95
C LEU A 51 19.26 -12.63 9.29
N ASP A 52 19.75 -13.69 8.63
CA ASP A 52 21.07 -14.26 8.85
C ASP A 52 22.19 -13.25 8.54
N ALA A 53 21.99 -12.41 7.52
CA ALA A 53 22.90 -11.33 7.15
C ALA A 53 22.81 -10.09 8.08
N GLY A 54 21.85 -10.03 9.00
CA GLY A 54 21.62 -8.87 9.86
C GLY A 54 21.28 -7.57 9.10
N SER A 55 20.78 -7.70 7.86
CA SER A 55 20.53 -6.59 6.95
C SER A 55 19.43 -5.63 7.42
N THR A 56 19.40 -4.41 6.90
CA THR A 56 18.35 -3.42 7.20
C THR A 56 16.96 -3.91 6.80
N ALA A 57 16.88 -4.72 5.74
CA ALA A 57 15.64 -5.36 5.27
C ALA A 57 15.28 -6.63 6.08
N GLY A 58 16.19 -7.14 6.92
CA GLY A 58 15.99 -8.34 7.73
C GLY A 58 15.06 -8.10 8.92
N GLY A 59 13.83 -8.58 8.80
CA GLY A 59 12.82 -8.51 9.85
C GLY A 59 12.03 -9.81 10.01
N GLU A 60 11.79 -10.21 11.26
CA GLU A 60 10.96 -11.39 11.57
C GLU A 60 9.47 -11.13 11.24
N HIS A 61 9.04 -9.87 11.26
CA HIS A 61 7.67 -9.49 10.99
C HIS A 61 7.43 -9.29 9.49
N LEU A 62 6.62 -10.15 8.88
CA LEU A 62 6.13 -9.95 7.52
C LEU A 62 5.07 -8.85 7.50
N VAL A 63 5.31 -7.82 6.69
CA VAL A 63 4.35 -6.73 6.47
C VAL A 63 3.94 -6.76 5.01
N PHE A 64 2.68 -7.11 4.75
CA PHE A 64 2.13 -7.15 3.40
C PHE A 64 1.58 -5.77 3.03
N MET A 65 1.88 -5.32 1.81
CA MET A 65 1.45 -4.03 1.28
C MET A 65 0.73 -4.25 -0.04
N GLY A 66 -0.56 -3.91 -0.07
CA GLY A 66 -1.34 -3.80 -1.31
C GLY A 66 -1.30 -2.37 -1.88
N SER A 67 -2.24 -2.09 -2.77
CA SER A 67 -2.49 -0.74 -3.29
C SER A 67 -2.89 0.24 -2.19
N GLY A 68 -3.69 -0.19 -1.21
CA GLY A 68 -4.38 0.68 -0.26
C GLY A 68 -5.88 0.81 -0.51
N ARG A 69 -6.40 0.17 -1.57
CA ARG A 69 -7.82 0.17 -1.95
C ARG A 69 -8.43 -1.21 -1.76
N LEU A 70 -9.53 -1.29 -1.01
CA LEU A 70 -10.18 -2.56 -0.64
C LEU A 70 -10.64 -3.39 -1.85
N ASP A 71 -11.08 -2.74 -2.93
CA ASP A 71 -11.53 -3.40 -4.17
C ASP A 71 -10.37 -4.01 -4.98
N GLN A 72 -9.18 -3.44 -4.87
CA GLN A 72 -7.97 -3.94 -5.56
C GLN A 72 -7.16 -4.91 -4.69
N ASP A 73 -7.26 -4.79 -3.36
CA ASP A 73 -6.44 -5.56 -2.40
C ASP A 73 -7.06 -6.90 -1.98
N GLN A 74 -8.16 -7.32 -2.60
CA GLN A 74 -8.83 -8.59 -2.29
C GLN A 74 -7.87 -9.80 -2.26
N TYR A 75 -6.94 -9.88 -3.20
CA TYR A 75 -5.98 -10.98 -3.27
C TYR A 75 -4.86 -10.84 -2.24
N THR A 76 -4.46 -9.62 -1.91
CA THR A 76 -3.53 -9.36 -0.79
C THR A 76 -4.12 -9.88 0.51
N HIS A 77 -5.40 -9.59 0.77
CA HIS A 77 -6.10 -10.11 1.96
C HIS A 77 -6.20 -11.64 1.97
N MET A 78 -6.45 -12.26 0.82
CA MET A 78 -6.52 -13.71 0.70
C MET A 78 -5.15 -14.38 0.96
N VAL A 79 -4.07 -13.79 0.43
CA VAL A 79 -2.70 -14.21 0.73
C VAL A 79 -2.40 -14.07 2.21
N VAL A 80 -2.68 -12.92 2.82
CA VAL A 80 -2.46 -12.71 4.26
C VAL A 80 -3.24 -13.73 5.11
N ALA A 81 -4.50 -14.00 4.75
CA ALA A 81 -5.30 -15.02 5.41
C ALA A 81 -4.67 -16.42 5.29
N SER A 82 -4.04 -16.76 4.16
CA SER A 82 -3.34 -18.03 4.00
C SER A 82 -2.13 -18.16 4.94
N PHE A 83 -1.34 -17.09 5.10
CA PHE A 83 -0.23 -17.05 6.05
C PHE A 83 -0.71 -17.20 7.50
N LEU A 84 -1.80 -16.52 7.86
CA LEU A 84 -2.40 -16.62 9.19
C LEU A 84 -2.92 -18.03 9.50
N ARG A 85 -3.57 -18.69 8.51
CA ARG A 85 -4.04 -20.07 8.64
C ARG A 85 -2.89 -21.04 8.86
N ASP A 86 -1.79 -20.85 8.14
CA ASP A 86 -0.62 -21.75 8.18
C ASP A 86 0.29 -21.44 9.40
N SER A 87 -0.24 -20.71 10.39
CA SER A 87 0.39 -20.38 11.68
C SER A 87 1.66 -19.53 11.56
N ALA A 88 1.78 -18.72 10.50
CA ALA A 88 2.85 -17.73 10.42
C ALA A 88 2.66 -16.68 11.52
N ARG A 89 3.60 -16.65 12.47
CA ARG A 89 3.67 -15.60 13.49
C ARG A 89 4.12 -14.30 12.84
N TYR A 90 3.77 -13.17 13.47
CA TYR A 90 4.27 -11.85 13.09
C TYR A 90 3.88 -11.37 11.69
N VAL A 91 2.64 -11.68 11.27
CA VAL A 91 2.05 -11.21 10.00
C VAL A 91 1.22 -9.95 10.24
N SER A 92 1.37 -8.95 9.36
CA SER A 92 0.61 -7.70 9.41
C SER A 92 0.41 -7.11 8.01
N ILE A 93 -0.50 -6.14 7.90
CA ILE A 93 -0.76 -5.38 6.67
C ILE A 93 -0.39 -3.92 6.89
N LEU A 94 0.25 -3.29 5.90
CA LEU A 94 0.52 -1.85 5.90
C LEU A 94 -0.79 -1.08 5.67
N ASN A 95 -1.24 -0.36 6.69
CA ASN A 95 -2.50 0.37 6.62
C ASN A 95 -2.45 1.47 5.55
N GLY A 96 -3.43 1.49 4.64
CA GLY A 96 -3.47 2.40 3.51
C GLY A 96 -2.54 2.04 2.34
N GLY A 97 -1.80 0.92 2.43
CA GLY A 97 -0.99 0.35 1.35
C GLY A 97 -0.03 1.34 0.70
N TYR A 98 0.20 1.17 -0.60
CA TYR A 98 1.06 2.04 -1.40
C TYR A 98 0.56 3.50 -1.46
N HIS A 99 -0.75 3.76 -1.39
CA HIS A 99 -1.30 5.13 -1.30
C HIS A 99 -0.79 5.87 -0.05
N ALA A 100 -0.72 5.19 1.10
CA ALA A 100 -0.22 5.79 2.34
C ALA A 100 1.26 6.22 2.23
N LEU A 101 2.04 5.61 1.33
CA LEU A 101 3.42 6.06 1.06
C LEU A 101 3.42 7.41 0.34
N HIS A 102 2.54 7.60 -0.65
CA HIS A 102 2.38 8.90 -1.31
C HIS A 102 1.94 9.99 -0.33
N ASP A 103 1.01 9.67 0.58
CA ASP A 103 0.59 10.61 1.62
C ASP A 103 1.72 10.93 2.61
N TYR A 104 2.53 9.93 2.96
CA TYR A 104 3.60 10.08 3.94
C TYR A 104 4.81 10.85 3.39
N PHE A 105 5.26 10.54 2.18
CA PHE A 105 6.42 11.18 1.56
C PHE A 105 6.06 12.46 0.80
N GLY A 106 4.82 12.62 0.35
CA GLY A 106 4.37 13.79 -0.40
C GLY A 106 5.27 14.10 -1.60
N GLU A 107 5.82 15.31 -1.62
CA GLU A 107 6.70 15.79 -2.70
C GLU A 107 8.04 15.03 -2.79
N SER A 108 8.48 14.35 -1.72
CA SER A 108 9.74 13.58 -1.73
C SER A 108 9.57 12.12 -2.17
N ILE A 109 8.41 11.75 -2.71
CA ILE A 109 8.13 10.36 -3.11
C ILE A 109 9.11 9.83 -4.16
N ASP A 110 9.47 10.67 -5.14
CA ASP A 110 10.41 10.31 -6.23
C ASP A 110 11.81 9.96 -5.71
N MET A 111 12.22 10.52 -4.57
CA MET A 111 13.51 10.24 -3.94
C MET A 111 13.44 9.02 -3.00
N SER A 112 12.24 8.62 -2.61
CA SER A 112 12.01 7.59 -1.58
C SER A 112 11.70 6.21 -2.17
N LEU A 113 11.19 6.17 -3.41
CA LEU A 113 10.86 4.95 -4.13
C LEU A 113 11.91 4.60 -5.18
N ALA A 114 12.10 3.31 -5.40
CA ALA A 114 12.87 2.79 -6.53
C ALA A 114 11.98 2.77 -7.78
N ASP A 115 12.57 3.15 -8.92
CA ASP A 115 11.96 3.08 -10.26
C ASP A 115 10.60 3.78 -10.39
N HIS A 116 10.34 4.78 -9.55
CA HIS A 116 9.07 5.49 -9.58
C HIS A 116 8.90 6.26 -10.88
N ASN A 117 7.81 5.96 -11.58
CA ASN A 117 7.43 6.62 -12.81
C ASN A 117 6.04 7.25 -12.64
N SER A 118 5.99 8.58 -12.49
CA SER A 118 4.75 9.30 -12.25
C SER A 118 3.70 9.14 -13.35
N VAL A 119 4.09 8.88 -14.60
CA VAL A 119 3.14 8.67 -15.70
C VAL A 119 2.56 7.24 -15.76
N ALA A 120 3.16 6.29 -15.04
CA ALA A 120 2.68 4.90 -14.94
C ALA A 120 2.15 4.57 -13.54
N CYS A 121 2.51 5.36 -12.52
CA CYS A 121 2.09 5.19 -11.14
C CYS A 121 0.60 5.53 -10.99
N GLN A 122 -0.19 4.54 -10.58
CA GLN A 122 -1.63 4.68 -10.43
C GLN A 122 -2.00 5.82 -9.45
N VAL A 123 -1.26 5.99 -8.35
CA VAL A 123 -1.57 7.04 -7.36
C VAL A 123 -1.32 8.44 -7.93
N CYS A 124 -0.24 8.63 -8.69
CA CYS A 124 0.04 9.89 -9.38
C CYS A 124 -1.04 10.22 -10.41
N LEU A 125 -1.40 9.25 -11.26
CA LEU A 125 -2.45 9.41 -12.26
C LEU A 125 -3.80 9.78 -11.64
N GLU A 126 -4.14 9.18 -10.50
CA GLU A 126 -5.36 9.51 -9.76
C GLU A 126 -5.33 10.92 -9.15
N ASN A 127 -4.18 11.35 -8.62
CA ASN A 127 -3.99 12.69 -8.06
C ASN A 127 -4.08 13.78 -9.16
N ASP A 128 -3.50 13.53 -10.33
CA ASP A 128 -3.58 14.42 -11.48
C ASP A 128 -5.04 14.56 -11.96
N ALA A 129 -5.75 13.44 -12.12
CA ALA A 129 -7.14 13.44 -12.54
C ALA A 129 -8.08 14.15 -11.53
N ASN A 130 -7.77 14.07 -10.23
CA ASN A 130 -8.54 14.79 -9.21
C ASN A 130 -8.28 16.30 -9.25
N THR A 131 -7.04 16.72 -9.54
CA THR A 131 -6.68 18.13 -9.71
C THR A 131 -7.42 18.77 -10.89
N GLU A 132 -7.54 18.06 -12.01
CA GLU A 132 -8.32 18.53 -13.18
C GLU A 132 -9.83 18.67 -12.87
N LYS A 133 -10.41 17.75 -12.09
CA LYS A 133 -11.83 17.86 -11.71
C LYS A 133 -12.10 19.06 -10.82
N ILE A 134 -11.19 19.38 -9.89
CA ILE A 134 -11.32 20.53 -8.99
C ILE A 134 -11.23 21.84 -9.78
N SER A 135 -10.32 21.94 -10.74
CA SER A 135 -10.16 23.15 -11.56
C SER A 135 -11.37 23.38 -12.48
N LEU A 136 -11.94 22.33 -13.08
CA LEU A 136 -13.17 22.42 -13.89
C LEU A 136 -14.41 22.80 -13.06
N GLN A 137 -14.57 22.26 -11.85
CA GLN A 137 -15.66 22.64 -10.95
C GLN A 137 -15.53 24.10 -10.46
N SER A 138 -14.30 24.57 -10.25
CA SER A 138 -14.03 25.95 -9.84
C SER A 138 -14.32 26.95 -10.97
N ALA A 139 -14.11 26.55 -12.24
CA ALA A 139 -14.42 27.38 -13.41
C ALA A 139 -15.94 27.52 -13.69
N VAL A 140 -16.74 26.50 -13.37
CA VAL A 140 -18.22 26.52 -13.53
C VAL A 140 -18.93 27.25 -12.37
N GLY A 141 -18.24 27.48 -11.25
CA GLY A 141 -18.81 28.10 -10.04
C GLY A 141 -18.94 29.63 -10.05
N ASN A 142 -18.43 30.36 -11.06
CA ASN A 142 -18.35 31.82 -11.01
C ASN A 142 -19.51 32.59 -11.68
N ALA A 143 -20.71 32.00 -11.76
CA ALA A 143 -21.88 32.64 -12.36
C ALA A 143 -23.04 32.95 -11.41
N ASN A 144 -22.96 32.63 -10.11
CA ASN A 144 -23.98 33.04 -9.13
C ASN A 144 -23.34 33.37 -7.78
N GLY A 145 -23.27 34.67 -7.46
CA GLY A 145 -22.85 35.16 -6.16
C GLY A 145 -23.82 34.74 -5.06
N VAL A 146 -23.45 33.70 -4.31
CA VAL A 146 -23.97 33.43 -2.97
C VAL A 146 -22.77 33.06 -2.10
N GLN A 147 -22.37 33.95 -1.20
CA GLN A 147 -21.40 33.65 -0.15
C GLN A 147 -21.97 32.51 0.72
N SER A 148 -21.30 31.36 0.74
CA SER A 148 -21.56 30.28 1.68
C SER A 148 -20.28 29.99 2.50
N PRO A 149 -20.41 29.64 3.79
CA PRO A 149 -19.33 29.78 4.77
C PRO A 149 -18.34 28.60 4.78
N SER A 150 -17.15 28.87 5.33
CA SER A 150 -15.97 27.99 5.55
C SER A 150 -16.25 26.49 5.61
N ARG A 151 -15.59 25.71 4.76
CA ARG A 151 -15.60 24.24 4.76
C ARG A 151 -14.39 23.65 5.52
N ASP A 152 -14.10 24.15 6.71
CA ASP A 152 -12.98 23.67 7.55
C ASP A 152 -13.36 22.61 8.61
N ILE A 153 -14.46 21.87 8.43
CA ILE A 153 -14.99 21.00 9.50
C ILE A 153 -15.13 19.51 9.10
N PHE A 154 -15.03 19.12 7.82
CA PHE A 154 -15.42 17.75 7.42
C PHE A 154 -14.29 16.70 7.36
N TRP A 155 -13.03 17.03 7.64
CA TRP A 155 -11.95 16.02 7.69
C TRP A 155 -11.55 15.54 9.10
N LYS A 156 -12.13 16.10 10.17
CA LYS A 156 -11.70 15.78 11.54
C LYS A 156 -12.43 14.62 12.23
N ASN A 157 -13.38 13.94 11.58
CA ASN A 157 -14.21 12.92 12.23
C ASN A 157 -14.13 11.50 11.65
N TRP A 158 -12.93 11.00 11.28
CA TRP A 158 -12.72 9.56 11.04
C TRP A 158 -11.56 8.92 11.84
N CYS A 159 -10.99 9.60 12.83
CA CYS A 159 -10.02 8.97 13.75
C CYS A 159 -10.44 9.15 15.21
N CYS A 160 -11.41 8.36 15.68
CA CYS A 160 -11.55 8.08 17.11
C CYS A 160 -12.16 6.69 17.35
N GLY A 161 -11.38 5.65 17.07
CA GLY A 161 -11.60 4.31 17.61
C GLY A 161 -10.60 4.03 18.72
N LYS A 162 -10.87 4.48 19.96
CA LYS A 162 -10.10 4.03 21.14
C LYS A 162 -10.49 2.60 21.47
N ILE A 163 -9.68 1.62 21.07
CA ILE A 163 -9.77 0.27 21.60
C ILE A 163 -9.24 0.29 23.04
N LYS A 164 -10.15 0.05 23.99
CA LYS A 164 -9.88 -0.10 25.41
C LYS A 164 -9.43 -1.54 25.64
N VAL A 165 -8.14 -1.77 25.87
CA VAL A 165 -7.64 -3.07 26.33
C VAL A 165 -8.01 -3.22 27.80
N SER A 166 -9.03 -4.03 28.10
CA SER A 166 -9.29 -4.53 29.45
C SER A 166 -8.31 -5.67 29.75
N ARG A 167 -7.41 -5.44 30.71
CA ARG A 167 -6.69 -6.53 31.37
C ARG A 167 -7.68 -7.24 32.31
N SER A 168 -7.77 -8.55 32.17
CA SER A 168 -8.20 -9.48 33.22
C SER A 168 -7.01 -10.37 33.56
#